data_AF-A0A8X6SGL1-F1
#
_entry.id   AF-A0A8X6SGL1-F1
#
_cell.length_a   1.000
_cell.length_b   1.000
_cell.length_c   1.000
_cell.angle_alpha   90.00
_cell.angle_beta   90.00
_cell.angle_gamma   90.00
#
_symmetry.space_group_name_H-M   'P 1'
#
loop_
_entity.id
_entity.type
_entity.pdbx_description
1 polymer ?
#
loop_
_entity_poly.entity_id
_entity_poly.type
_entity_poly.pdbx_seq_one_letter_code
_entity_poly.pdbx_strand_id
1 'polypeptide(L)'
;MSKKDINTRIARLALNLQDYDYTILHRSGSQMAHVDALSRIQVLTNQCTDSIVHRIKESQELDPRILFIKALLQNGPYDNYCIKNNILYKFIDGTEVLVIPDEMQHHFIKNAHDKGHF
;
A
#
# COMPACT_ATOMS: atom_id res chain seq x y z
N MET A 1 19.91 26.11 27.08
CA MET A 1 18.52 26.57 27.29
C MET A 1 18.29 26.81 28.78
N SER A 2 17.65 27.91 29.15
CA SER A 2 17.20 28.11 30.54
C SER A 2 16.02 27.18 30.83
N LYS A 3 15.99 26.51 31.99
CA LYS A 3 14.90 25.59 32.39
C LYS A 3 13.52 26.26 32.39
N LYS A 4 13.45 27.58 32.49
CA LYS A 4 12.19 28.35 32.50
C LYS A 4 11.52 28.48 31.11
N ASP A 5 12.24 28.21 30.02
CA ASP A 5 11.77 28.51 28.66
C ASP A 5 11.35 27.26 27.86
N ILE A 6 11.40 26.07 28.48
CA ILE A 6 11.08 24.82 27.78
C ILE A 6 9.59 24.52 27.90
N ASN A 7 8.91 24.46 26.76
CA ASN A 7 7.52 24.02 26.69
C ASN A 7 7.39 22.55 27.16
N THR A 8 6.43 22.27 28.03
CA THR A 8 6.22 20.94 28.61
C THR A 8 6.01 19.84 27.57
N ARG A 9 5.45 20.17 26.40
CA ARG A 9 5.24 19.23 25.28
C ARG A 9 6.55 18.69 24.70
N ILE A 10 7.63 19.47 24.77
CA ILE A 10 8.94 19.10 24.20
C ILE A 10 9.98 18.76 25.27
N ALA A 11 9.64 18.87 26.56
CA ALA A 11 10.60 18.70 27.65
C ALA A 11 11.32 17.34 27.63
N ARG A 12 10.58 16.25 27.33
CA ARG A 12 11.18 14.91 27.20
C ARG A 12 12.18 14.83 26.04
N LEU A 13 11.87 15.47 24.91
CA LEU A 13 12.78 15.51 23.76
C LEU A 13 14.01 16.37 24.05
N ALA A 14 13.84 17.50 24.75
CA ALA A 14 14.94 18.37 25.13
C ALA A 14 15.97 17.66 26.03
N LEU A 15 15.52 16.77 26.93
CA LEU A 15 16.42 15.92 27.73
C LEU A 15 17.23 14.97 26.85
N ASN A 16 16.58 14.30 25.88
CA ASN A 16 17.28 13.38 24.96
C ASN A 16 18.26 14.11 24.03
N LEU A 17 17.95 15.36 23.66
CA LEU A 17 18.79 16.16 22.79
C LEU A 17 19.97 16.81 23.52
N GLN A 18 20.00 16.77 24.86
CA GLN A 18 21.05 17.40 25.66
C GLN A 18 22.44 16.79 25.40
N ASP A 19 22.49 15.54 24.95
CA ASP A 19 23.74 14.83 24.65
C ASP A 19 24.37 15.26 23.31
N TYR A 20 23.68 16.11 22.53
CA TYR A 20 24.12 16.55 21.21
C TYR A 20 24.49 18.03 21.23
N ASP A 21 25.51 18.39 20.45
CA ASP A 21 25.81 19.78 20.14
C ASP A 21 24.98 20.22 18.93
N TYR A 22 23.98 21.08 19.16
CA TYR A 22 23.07 21.55 18.12
C TYR A 22 22.67 23.01 18.30
N THR A 23 22.29 23.63 17.19
CA THR A 23 21.72 24.98 17.15
C THR A 23 20.31 24.92 16.57
N ILE A 24 19.41 25.74 17.13
CA ILE A 24 18.03 25.83 16.65
C ILE A 24 17.94 26.97 15.65
N LEU A 25 17.54 26.65 14.42
CA LEU A 25 17.34 27.61 13.34
C LEU A 25 15.92 27.50 12.82
N HIS A 26 15.23 28.65 12.71
CA HIS A 26 13.95 28.71 12.00
C HIS A 26 14.19 28.64 10.49
N ARG A 27 13.47 27.76 9.80
CA ARG A 27 13.49 27.63 8.33
C ARG A 27 12.08 27.72 7.79
N SER A 28 11.88 28.47 6.71
CA SER A 28 10.58 28.58 6.06
C SER A 28 10.20 27.28 5.35
N GLY A 29 8.89 27.03 5.19
CA GLY A 29 8.39 25.85 4.48
C GLY A 29 8.96 25.69 3.07
N SER A 30 9.22 26.79 2.37
CA SER A 30 9.83 26.76 1.02
C SER A 30 11.23 26.15 1.00
N GLN A 31 12.00 26.29 2.08
CA GLN A 31 13.33 25.70 2.21
C GLN A 31 13.28 24.25 2.72
N MET A 32 12.13 23.80 3.21
CA MET A 32 11.91 22.47 3.80
C MET A 32 11.07 21.54 2.92
N ALA A 33 10.90 21.85 1.63
CA ALA A 33 10.10 21.06 0.69
C ALA A 33 10.54 19.59 0.62
N HIS A 34 11.85 19.32 0.69
CA HIS A 34 12.39 17.96 0.72
C HIS A 34 11.98 17.20 1.99
N VAL A 35 11.98 17.86 3.15
CA VAL A 35 11.54 17.27 4.42
C VAL A 35 10.04 16.99 4.38
N ASP A 36 9.23 17.94 3.89
CA ASP A 36 7.78 17.74 3.74
C ASP A 36 7.49 16.56 2.80
N ALA A 37 8.15 16.50 1.64
CA ALA A 37 8.00 15.39 0.69
C ALA A 37 8.35 14.03 1.31
N LEU A 38 9.50 13.93 2.00
CA LEU A 38 9.90 12.69 2.68
C LEU A 38 8.94 12.32 3.82
N SER A 39 8.44 13.29 4.57
CA SER A 39 7.47 13.03 5.66
C SER A 39 6.15 12.45 5.12
N ARG A 40 5.78 12.80 3.89
CA ARG A 40 4.57 12.33 3.21
C ARG A 40 4.80 11.07 2.38
N ILE A 41 6.05 10.62 2.18
CA ILE A 41 6.34 9.51 1.27
C ILE A 41 5.61 8.24 1.69
N GLN A 42 5.56 7.91 2.99
CA GLN A 42 4.83 6.73 3.48
C GLN A 42 3.32 6.83 3.21
N VAL A 43 2.73 8.02 3.33
CA VAL A 43 1.30 8.21 3.02
C VAL A 43 1.06 8.04 1.52
N LEU A 44 1.94 8.58 0.68
CA LEU A 44 1.86 8.47 -0.78
C LEU A 44 2.15 7.04 -1.28
N THR A 45 3.13 6.36 -0.69
CA THR A 45 3.48 4.97 -1.05
C THR A 45 2.43 4.01 -0.52
N ASN A 46 1.96 4.13 0.72
CA ASN A 46 0.95 3.20 1.27
C ASN A 46 -0.40 3.34 0.55
N GLN A 47 -0.75 4.53 0.06
CA GLN A 47 -1.90 4.70 -0.83
C GLN A 47 -1.74 3.97 -2.19
N CYS A 48 -0.50 3.67 -2.61
CA CYS A 48 -0.19 3.09 -3.92
C CYS A 48 0.27 1.62 -3.86
N THR A 49 0.91 1.17 -2.78
CA THR A 49 1.56 -0.16 -2.65
C THR A 49 0.81 -1.11 -1.71
N ASP A 50 0.03 -0.63 -0.74
CA ASP A 50 -1.00 -1.44 -0.05
C ASP A 50 -2.29 -1.52 -0.87
N SER A 51 -2.23 -1.24 -2.17
CA SER A 51 -3.37 -1.49 -3.03
C SER A 51 -3.70 -2.98 -2.93
N ILE A 52 -4.96 -3.27 -2.67
CA ILE A 52 -5.50 -4.63 -2.63
C ILE A 52 -5.04 -5.50 -3.80
N VAL A 53 -4.73 -4.86 -4.93
CA VAL A 53 -4.16 -5.41 -6.16
C VAL A 53 -2.76 -6.00 -5.95
N HIS A 54 -1.88 -5.40 -5.13
CA HIS A 54 -0.56 -5.96 -4.81
C HIS A 54 -0.67 -7.27 -4.05
N ARG A 55 -1.49 -7.31 -3.00
CA ARG A 55 -1.74 -8.53 -2.22
C ARG A 55 -2.35 -9.63 -3.10
N ILE A 56 -3.29 -9.27 -3.96
CA ILE A 56 -3.87 -10.21 -4.93
C ILE A 56 -2.79 -10.73 -5.88
N LYS A 57 -1.90 -9.86 -6.38
CA LYS A 57 -0.81 -10.27 -7.27
C LYS A 57 0.11 -11.30 -6.60
N GLU A 58 0.55 -11.04 -5.38
CA GLU A 58 1.39 -11.97 -4.61
C GLU A 58 0.67 -13.31 -4.39
N SER A 59 -0.61 -13.28 -3.97
CA SER A 59 -1.39 -14.50 -3.79
C SER A 59 -1.66 -15.24 -5.10
N GLN A 60 -1.79 -14.54 -6.24
CA GLN A 60 -1.93 -15.18 -7.55
C GLN A 60 -0.67 -15.93 -8.00
N GLU A 61 0.51 -15.54 -7.51
CA GLU A 61 1.77 -16.24 -7.82
C GLU A 61 1.90 -17.56 -7.04
N LEU A 62 1.11 -17.76 -5.99
CA LEU A 62 1.10 -18.96 -5.16
C LEU A 62 -0.09 -19.90 -5.46
N ASP A 63 -1.15 -19.39 -6.09
CA ASP A 63 -2.37 -20.15 -6.39
C ASP A 63 -2.16 -21.14 -7.56
N PRO A 64 -2.22 -22.48 -7.32
CA PRO A 64 -1.93 -23.47 -8.35
C PRO A 64 -2.87 -23.40 -9.56
N ARG A 65 -4.15 -23.06 -9.34
CA ARG A 65 -5.15 -22.96 -10.41
C ARG A 65 -4.85 -21.76 -11.30
N ILE A 66 -4.50 -20.63 -10.70
CA ILE A 66 -4.16 -19.41 -11.44
C ILE A 66 -2.85 -19.59 -12.21
N LEU A 67 -1.84 -20.23 -11.61
CA LEU A 67 -0.61 -20.59 -12.30
C LEU A 67 -0.86 -21.47 -13.52
N PHE A 68 -1.74 -22.47 -13.40
CA PHE A 68 -2.14 -23.32 -14.52
C PHE A 68 -2.80 -22.51 -15.65
N ILE A 69 -3.72 -21.60 -15.32
CA ILE A 69 -4.37 -20.71 -16.31
C ILE A 69 -3.33 -19.79 -16.98
N LYS A 70 -2.40 -19.22 -16.22
CA LYS A 70 -1.32 -18.38 -16.77
C LYS A 70 -0.44 -19.18 -17.74
N ALA A 71 -0.14 -20.44 -17.44
CA ALA A 71 0.60 -21.33 -18.34
C ALA A 71 -0.19 -21.66 -19.62
N LEU A 72 -1.50 -21.87 -19.54
CA LEU A 72 -2.34 -22.05 -20.73
C LEU A 72 -2.33 -20.80 -21.63
N LEU A 73 -2.38 -19.61 -21.04
CA LEU A 73 -2.34 -18.34 -21.78
C LEU A 73 -1.00 -18.08 -22.49
N GLN A 74 0.09 -18.69 -22.04
CA GLN A 74 1.37 -18.65 -22.76
C GLN A 74 1.34 -19.47 -24.06
N ASN A 75 0.50 -20.51 -24.12
CA ASN A 75 0.38 -21.38 -25.29
C ASN A 75 -0.67 -20.90 -26.31
N GLY A 76 -1.44 -19.87 -25.96
CA GLY A 76 -2.46 -19.28 -26.82
C GLY A 76 -3.60 -18.65 -26.03
N PRO A 77 -4.56 -17.99 -26.69
CA PRO A 77 -5.76 -17.51 -26.03
C PRO A 77 -6.52 -18.68 -25.40
N TYR A 78 -6.89 -18.55 -24.13
CA TYR A 78 -7.59 -19.58 -23.38
C TYR A 78 -8.80 -18.99 -22.66
N ASP A 79 -9.99 -19.43 -23.06
CA ASP A 79 -11.28 -18.93 -22.54
C ASP A 79 -11.30 -17.38 -22.60
N ASN A 80 -12.09 -16.75 -21.74
CA ASN A 80 -12.18 -15.30 -21.61
C ASN A 80 -11.13 -14.72 -20.63
N TYR A 81 -9.97 -15.36 -20.46
CA TYR A 81 -8.93 -14.84 -19.56
C TYR A 81 -7.91 -13.95 -20.27
N CYS A 82 -7.37 -12.98 -19.54
CA CYS A 82 -6.27 -12.14 -20.01
C CYS A 82 -5.32 -11.78 -18.85
N ILE A 83 -4.07 -11.45 -19.19
CA ILE A 83 -3.05 -11.03 -18.22
C ILE A 83 -2.70 -9.57 -18.47
N LYS A 84 -2.72 -8.75 -17.41
CA LYS A 84 -2.26 -7.36 -17.41
C LYS A 84 -1.34 -7.11 -16.23
N ASN A 85 -0.15 -6.57 -16.46
CA ASN A 85 0.85 -6.31 -15.41
C ASN A 85 1.14 -7.55 -14.51
N ASN A 86 1.17 -8.73 -15.11
CA ASN A 86 1.33 -10.04 -14.45
C ASN A 86 0.15 -10.47 -13.54
N ILE A 87 -1.01 -9.81 -13.66
CA ILE A 87 -2.23 -10.12 -12.91
C ILE A 87 -3.26 -10.71 -13.86
N LEU A 88 -3.92 -11.80 -13.43
CA LEU A 88 -4.94 -12.50 -14.19
C LEU A 88 -6.31 -11.81 -14.03
N TYR A 89 -6.98 -11.59 -15.15
CA TYR A 89 -8.33 -11.07 -15.27
C TYR A 89 -9.20 -12.02 -16.11
N LYS A 90 -10.51 -11.94 -15.94
CA LYS A 90 -11.51 -12.63 -16.78
C LYS A 90 -12.49 -11.62 -17.36
N PHE A 91 -12.85 -11.79 -18.62
CA PHE A 91 -13.96 -11.06 -19.24
C PHE A 91 -15.28 -11.78 -18.95
N ILE A 92 -16.21 -11.06 -18.31
CA ILE A 92 -17.58 -11.50 -18.04
C ILE A 92 -18.51 -10.39 -18.52
N ASP A 93 -19.41 -10.69 -19.45
CA ASP A 93 -20.39 -9.75 -20.00
C ASP A 93 -19.78 -8.42 -20.49
N GLY A 94 -18.63 -8.49 -21.15
CA GLY A 94 -17.89 -7.32 -21.64
C GLY A 94 -17.13 -6.53 -20.56
N THR A 95 -17.20 -6.97 -19.31
CA THR A 95 -16.49 -6.36 -18.17
C THR A 95 -15.26 -7.18 -17.80
N GLU A 96 -14.13 -6.50 -17.61
CA GLU A 96 -12.93 -7.11 -17.06
C GLU A 96 -13.03 -7.20 -15.54
N VAL A 97 -13.01 -8.42 -15.00
CA VAL A 97 -13.02 -8.67 -13.57
C VAL A 97 -11.70 -9.27 -13.12
N LEU A 98 -11.22 -8.80 -11.97
CA LEU A 98 -10.00 -9.31 -11.35
C LEU A 98 -10.23 -10.70 -10.77
N VAL A 99 -9.35 -11.65 -11.11
CA VAL A 99 -9.44 -13.02 -10.57
C VAL A 99 -8.87 -13.03 -9.15
N ILE A 100 -9.70 -13.37 -8.16
CA ILE A 100 -9.30 -13.46 -6.76
C ILE A 100 -8.83 -14.89 -6.45
N PRO A 101 -7.60 -15.08 -5.92
CA PRO A 101 -7.09 -16.37 -5.46
C PRO A 101 -8.00 -17.04 -4.44
N ASP A 102 -8.05 -18.38 -4.45
CA ASP A 102 -8.99 -19.15 -3.63
C ASP A 102 -8.86 -18.83 -2.12
N GLU A 103 -7.64 -18.68 -1.62
CA GLU A 103 -7.38 -18.33 -0.21
C GLU A 103 -7.95 -16.97 0.21
N MET A 104 -8.07 -16.02 -0.72
CA MET A 104 -8.53 -14.68 -0.44
C MET A 104 -10.05 -14.53 -0.59
N GLN A 105 -10.72 -15.40 -1.35
CA GLN A 105 -12.14 -15.25 -1.71
C GLN A 105 -13.04 -15.08 -0.49
N HIS A 106 -12.87 -15.91 0.54
CA HIS A 106 -13.69 -15.83 1.76
C HIS A 106 -13.59 -14.46 2.44
N HIS A 107 -12.38 -13.89 2.51
CA HIS A 107 -12.17 -12.57 3.11
C HIS A 107 -12.88 -11.47 2.31
N PHE A 108 -12.81 -11.51 0.98
CA PHE A 108 -13.51 -10.55 0.12
C PHE A 108 -15.03 -10.65 0.24
N ILE A 109 -15.57 -11.86 0.22
CA ILE A 109 -17.02 -12.11 0.34
C ILE A 109 -17.52 -11.59 1.69
N LYS A 110 -16.83 -11.94 2.79
CA LYS A 110 -17.19 -11.47 4.13
C LYS A 110 -17.16 -9.94 4.23
N ASN A 111 -16.09 -9.30 3.76
CA ASN A 111 -15.99 -7.84 3.79
C ASN A 111 -17.07 -7.13 2.96
N ALA A 112 -17.46 -7.70 1.82
CA ALA A 112 -18.52 -7.16 0.98
C ALA A 112 -19.89 -7.29 1.67
N HIS A 113 -20.17 -8.44 2.27
CA HIS A 113 -21.37 -8.70 3.06
C HIS A 113 -21.48 -7.73 4.26
N ASP A 114 -20.40 -7.59 5.04
CA ASP A 114 -20.37 -6.77 6.26
C ASP A 114 -20.56 -5.26 5.96
N LYS A 115 -20.14 -4.78 4.78
CA LYS A 115 -20.37 -3.40 4.32
C LYS A 115 -21.74 -3.17 3.71
N GLY A 116 -22.35 -4.21 3.16
CA GLY A 116 -23.60 -4.12 2.40
C GLY A 116 -24.87 -4.21 3.23
N HIS A 117 -24.84 -4.81 4.43
CA HIS A 117 -26.05 -5.17 5.20
C HIS A 117 -27.18 -5.69 4.30
N PHE A 118 -26.88 -6.68 3.46
CA PHE A 118 -27.88 -7.46 2.72
C PHE A 118 -28.26 -8.71 3.50
#